data_AF-A0A9Q3QAQ7-F1
#
_entry.id   AF-A0A9Q3QAQ7-F1
#
_cell.length_a   1.000
_cell.length_b   1.000
_cell.length_c   1.000
_cell.angle_alpha   90.00
_cell.angle_beta   90.00
_cell.angle_gamma   90.00
#
_symmetry.space_group_name_H-M   'P 1'
#
loop_
_entity.id
_entity.type
_entity.pdbx_description
1 polymer ?
#
loop_
_entity_poly.entity_id
_entity_poly.type
_entity_poly.pdbx_seq_one_letter_code
_entity_poly.pdbx_strand_id
1 'polypeptide(L)'
;MRRKNRTEFAIGEESLGKIRGHYKELYLDVERSHPPMLRKPPYPESLKTRRKIEKNINELLDMDVIRKIQQNEIVEINTPVLITWHDCKSRL
;
A
#
# COMPACT_ATOMS: atom_id res chain seq x y z
N MET A 1 -22.93 -21.41 17.76
CA MET A 1 -21.82 -21.56 18.73
C MET A 1 -20.78 -20.48 18.45
N ARG A 2 -20.76 -19.37 19.21
CA ARG A 2 -19.78 -18.28 19.00
C ARG A 2 -18.46 -18.69 19.67
N ARG A 3 -17.38 -18.81 18.88
CA ARG A 3 -16.03 -19.09 19.41
C ARG A 3 -15.60 -17.92 20.31
N LYS A 4 -15.15 -18.22 21.54
CA LYS A 4 -14.80 -17.24 22.59
C LYS A 4 -13.77 -16.18 22.14
N ASN A 5 -12.89 -16.55 21.21
CA ASN A 5 -11.76 -15.72 20.79
C ASN A 5 -11.93 -15.13 19.38
N ARG A 6 -13.17 -15.01 18.88
CA ARG A 6 -13.43 -14.58 17.50
C ARG A 6 -12.73 -13.25 17.14
N THR A 7 -12.59 -12.34 18.10
CA THR A 7 -11.96 -11.02 17.94
C THR A 7 -10.43 -11.04 17.93
N GLU A 8 -9.79 -12.16 18.30
CA GLU A 8 -8.32 -12.29 18.31
C GLU A 8 -7.78 -12.74 16.95
N PHE A 9 -8.65 -13.24 16.06
CA PHE A 9 -8.27 -13.67 14.72
C PHE A 9 -8.56 -12.56 13.73
N ALA A 10 -7.66 -12.39 12.76
CA ALA A 10 -7.88 -11.51 11.61
C ALA A 10 -9.01 -12.09 10.73
N ILE A 11 -10.24 -11.81 11.11
CA ILE A 11 -11.44 -12.05 10.30
C ILE A 11 -11.58 -10.81 9.42
N GLY A 12 -11.66 -10.99 8.10
CA GLY A 12 -11.68 -9.90 7.11
C GLY A 12 -12.88 -8.93 7.18
N GLU A 13 -13.58 -8.90 8.31
CA GLU A 13 -14.66 -7.97 8.64
C GLU A 13 -14.12 -6.69 9.34
N GLU A 14 -12.92 -6.73 9.92
CA GLU A 14 -12.31 -5.59 10.63
C GLU A 14 -11.20 -4.93 9.79
N SER A 15 -11.22 -3.59 9.70
CA SER A 15 -10.18 -2.82 9.00
C SER A 15 -8.86 -2.90 9.76
N LEU A 16 -7.79 -3.27 9.05
CA LEU A 16 -6.43 -3.30 9.58
C LEU A 16 -5.94 -1.91 10.02
N GLY A 17 -6.40 -0.84 9.36
CA GLY A 17 -6.11 0.56 9.74
C GLY A 17 -6.69 0.98 11.09
N LYS A 18 -7.60 0.21 11.70
CA LYS A 18 -8.13 0.50 13.05
C LYS A 18 -7.11 0.25 14.17
N ILE A 19 -6.00 -0.43 13.88
CA ILE A 19 -4.94 -0.69 14.86
C ILE A 19 -4.16 0.61 15.12
N ARG A 20 -4.45 1.27 16.25
CA ARG A 20 -3.83 2.54 16.66
C ARG A 20 -2.55 2.31 17.48
N GLY A 21 -1.60 3.25 17.41
CA GLY A 21 -0.42 3.29 18.31
C GLY A 21 0.87 2.69 17.75
N HIS A 22 0.87 2.24 16.47
CA HIS A 22 2.07 1.70 15.81
C HIS A 22 2.75 2.70 14.85
N TYR A 23 2.47 3.99 15.01
CA TYR A 23 3.14 5.02 14.21
C TYR A 23 4.64 5.02 14.54
N LYS A 24 5.46 4.96 13.48
CA LYS A 24 6.92 5.05 13.60
C LYS A 24 7.39 6.26 12.83
N GLU A 25 8.22 7.06 13.49
CA GLU A 25 9.03 8.06 12.81
C GLU A 25 10.26 7.37 12.23
N LEU A 26 10.48 7.54 10.93
CA LEU A 26 11.65 7.03 10.23
C LEU A 26 12.57 8.20 9.91
N TYR A 27 13.82 8.11 10.35
CA TYR A 27 14.86 9.09 10.08
C TYR A 27 15.76 8.55 8.97
N LEU A 28 16.14 9.42 8.03
CA LEU A 28 17.09 9.06 6.99
C LEU A 28 18.51 9.29 7.50
N ASP A 29 19.39 8.29 7.35
CA ASP A 29 20.79 8.36 7.77
C ASP A 29 21.66 9.25 6.85
N VAL A 30 21.05 9.93 5.87
CA VAL A 30 21.74 10.72 4.85
C VAL A 30 21.22 12.16 4.80
N GLU A 31 22.13 13.12 4.64
CA GLU A 31 21.79 14.53 4.45
C GLU A 31 21.16 14.78 3.06
N ARG A 32 20.26 15.76 2.97
CA ARG A 32 19.61 16.15 1.70
C ARG A 32 20.61 16.87 0.77
N SER A 33 21.44 16.13 0.03
CA SER A 33 22.24 16.73 -1.05
C SER A 33 22.74 15.77 -2.14
N HIS A 34 21.87 14.96 -2.77
CA HIS A 34 21.91 14.59 -4.21
C HIS A 34 20.79 13.60 -4.53
N PRO A 35 19.96 13.92 -5.54
CA PRO A 35 18.56 14.28 -5.33
C PRO A 35 17.69 13.08 -4.90
N PRO A 36 16.61 13.28 -4.12
CA PRO A 36 15.50 12.35 -4.08
C PRO A 36 14.73 12.47 -5.41
N MET A 37 15.35 12.07 -6.52
CA MET A 37 14.70 12.00 -7.82
C MET A 37 14.68 10.57 -8.31
N LEU A 38 14.13 9.69 -7.46
CA LEU A 38 13.43 8.53 -7.95
C LEU A 38 12.07 9.03 -8.44
N ARG A 39 12.02 9.64 -9.62
CA ARG A 39 10.78 9.79 -10.40
C ARG A 39 10.90 8.85 -11.58
N LYS A 40 10.86 7.55 -11.30
CA LYS A 40 10.77 6.56 -12.36
C LYS A 40 9.33 6.55 -12.86
N PRO A 41 9.08 6.62 -14.18
CA PRO A 41 7.74 6.37 -14.67
C PRO A 41 7.30 4.98 -14.22
N PRO A 42 6.01 4.78 -13.90
CA PRO A 42 5.50 3.45 -13.64
C PRO A 42 5.78 2.56 -14.86
N TYR A 43 6.12 1.30 -14.60
CA TYR A 43 6.37 0.36 -15.68
C TYR A 43 5.09 0.19 -16.51
N PRO A 44 5.17 0.07 -17.86
CA PRO A 44 3.99 -0.16 -18.68
C PRO A 44 3.35 -1.51 -18.32
N GLU A 45 2.12 -1.46 -17.82
CA GLU A 45 1.38 -2.65 -17.37
C GLU A 45 0.30 -3.09 -18.35
N SER A 46 0.09 -4.40 -18.46
CA SER A 46 -0.99 -4.94 -19.29
C SER A 46 -2.37 -4.63 -18.70
N LEU A 47 -3.39 -4.45 -19.56
CA LEU A 47 -4.77 -4.13 -19.14
C LEU A 47 -5.35 -5.12 -18.11
N LYS A 48 -5.04 -6.41 -18.28
CA LYS A 48 -5.44 -7.48 -17.34
C LYS A 48 -4.82 -7.26 -15.96
N THR A 49 -3.56 -6.85 -15.92
CA THR A 49 -2.80 -6.61 -14.69
C THR A 49 -3.33 -5.38 -13.97
N ARG A 50 -3.54 -4.29 -14.71
CA ARG A 50 -4.11 -3.06 -14.18
C ARG A 50 -5.45 -3.26 -13.47
N ARG A 51 -6.40 -4.00 -14.09
CA ARG A 51 -7.73 -4.28 -13.50
C ARG A 51 -7.65 -5.06 -12.18
N LYS A 52 -6.74 -6.04 -12.09
CA LYS A 52 -6.59 -6.85 -10.87
C LYS A 52 -5.90 -6.07 -9.76
N ILE A 53 -4.94 -5.22 -10.10
CA ILE A 53 -4.30 -4.31 -9.16
C ILE A 53 -5.26 -3.28 -8.63
N GLU A 54 -6.10 -2.71 -9.49
CA GLU A 54 -7.10 -1.72 -9.09
C GLU A 54 -8.02 -2.26 -7.99
N LYS A 55 -8.42 -3.53 -8.10
CA LYS A 55 -9.14 -4.22 -7.01
C LYS A 55 -8.32 -4.24 -5.71
N ASN A 56 -7.07 -4.66 -5.75
CA ASN A 56 -6.20 -4.72 -4.56
C ASN A 56 -5.98 -3.32 -3.95
N ILE A 57 -5.77 -2.29 -4.78
CA ILE A 57 -5.59 -0.90 -4.33
C ILE A 57 -6.87 -0.39 -3.65
N ASN A 58 -8.05 -0.66 -4.23
CA ASN A 58 -9.31 -0.27 -3.62
C ASN A 58 -9.54 -0.96 -2.28
N GLU A 59 -9.23 -2.25 -2.16
CA GLU A 59 -9.29 -2.97 -0.87
C GLU A 59 -8.36 -2.34 0.17
N LEU A 60 -7.14 -1.94 -0.21
CA LEU A 60 -6.19 -1.26 0.69
C LEU A 60 -6.64 0.16 1.08
N LEU A 61 -7.32 0.88 0.19
CA LEU A 61 -7.94 2.18 0.48
C LEU A 61 -9.10 2.01 1.48
N ASP A 62 -9.98 1.04 1.26
CA ASP A 62 -11.13 0.76 2.14
C ASP A 62 -10.68 0.31 3.54
N MET A 63 -9.54 -0.38 3.64
CA MET A 63 -8.94 -0.79 4.90
C MET A 63 -8.16 0.32 5.61
N ASP A 64 -8.02 1.51 5.01
CA ASP A 64 -7.22 2.64 5.51
C ASP A 64 -5.73 2.29 5.73
N VAL A 65 -5.19 1.40 4.86
CA VAL A 65 -3.76 1.02 4.86
C VAL A 65 -2.95 1.97 3.98
N ILE A 66 -3.54 2.41 2.88
CA ILE A 66 -2.98 3.42 1.98
C ILE A 66 -3.99 4.56 1.82
N ARG A 67 -3.50 5.74 1.46
CA ARG A 67 -4.35 6.91 1.18
C ARG A 67 -3.98 7.56 -0.14
N LYS A 68 -4.93 8.30 -0.71
CA LYS A 68 -4.64 9.21 -1.81
C LYS A 68 -3.89 10.43 -1.28
N ILE A 69 -2.85 10.81 -2.01
CA ILE A 69 -2.11 12.05 -1.80
C ILE A 69 -2.89 13.19 -2.44
N GLN A 70 -3.00 14.32 -1.75
CA GLN A 70 -3.74 15.49 -2.26
C GLN A 70 -2.94 16.20 -3.35
N GLN A 71 -3.62 16.96 -4.22
CA GLN A 71 -2.97 17.61 -5.38
C GLN A 71 -1.82 18.56 -5.01
N ASN A 72 -1.87 19.18 -3.82
CA ASN A 72 -0.86 20.13 -3.36
C ASN A 72 0.14 19.54 -2.36
N GLU A 73 0.07 18.23 -2.10
CA GLU A 73 0.97 17.57 -1.16
C GLU A 73 2.29 17.22 -1.87
N ILE A 74 3.42 17.70 -1.31
CA ILE A 74 4.73 17.48 -1.90
C ILE A 74 5.17 16.05 -1.64
N VAL A 75 5.34 15.27 -2.71
CA VAL A 75 5.91 13.92 -2.66
C VAL A 75 7.37 13.97 -3.07
N GLU A 76 8.25 13.76 -2.11
CA GLU A 76 9.70 13.74 -2.34
C GLU A 76 10.19 12.40 -2.90
N ILE A 77 9.49 11.30 -2.60
CA ILE A 77 9.92 9.94 -2.95
C ILE A 77 8.81 9.24 -3.76
N ASN A 78 9.15 8.75 -4.97
CA ASN A 78 8.24 7.94 -5.78
C ASN A 78 8.93 6.67 -6.28
N THR A 79 8.54 5.53 -5.74
CA THR A 79 9.09 4.23 -6.15
C THR A 79 8.15 3.54 -7.14
N PRO A 80 8.66 2.95 -8.23
CA PRO A 80 7.82 2.17 -9.13
C PRO A 80 7.25 0.97 -8.37
N VAL A 81 5.99 0.65 -8.65
CA VAL A 81 5.34 -0.56 -8.15
C VAL A 81 5.76 -1.72 -9.05
N LEU A 82 6.22 -2.82 -8.45
CA LEU A 82 6.53 -4.05 -9.16
C LEU A 82 5.39 -5.03 -8.97
N ILE A 83 4.98 -5.69 -10.04
CA ILE A 83 3.85 -6.61 -9.98
C ILE A 83 4.34 -8.02 -10.27
N THR A 84 3.96 -8.93 -9.37
CA THR A 84 4.27 -10.34 -9.52
C THR A 84 2.99 -11.15 -9.66
N TRP A 85 3.09 -12.26 -10.38
CA TRP A 85 1.98 -13.17 -10.62
C TRP A 85 2.29 -14.54 -10.03
N HIS A 86 1.38 -15.06 -9.23
CA HIS A 86 1.48 -16.39 -8.64
C HIS A 86 0.09 -17.02 -8.54
N ASP A 87 -0.08 -18.28 -8.95
CA ASP A 87 -1.37 -19.00 -8.96
C ASP A 87 -2.53 -18.17 -9.54
N CYS A 88 -2.32 -17.53 -10.70
CA CYS A 88 -3.31 -16.67 -11.36
C CYS A 88 -3.76 -15.43 -10.54
N LYS A 89 -3.10 -15.12 -9.43
CA LYS A 89 -3.32 -13.95 -8.58
C LYS A 89 -2.18 -12.94 -8.78
N SER A 90 -2.53 -11.67 -8.87
CA SER A 90 -1.55 -10.57 -8.89
C SER A 90 -1.20 -10.15 -7.47
N ARG A 91 0.07 -9.85 -7.24
CA ARG A 91 0.61 -9.33 -5.98
C ARG A 91 1.35 -8.03 -6.27
N LEU A 92 1.20 -7.08 -5.35
CA LEU A 92 1.91 -5.80 -5.30
C LEU A 92 3.16 -5.95 -4.43
#